data_AF-A0A8H4Y461-F1
#
_entry.id   AF-A0A8H4Y461-F1
#
_cell.length_a   1.000
_cell.length_b   1.000
_cell.length_c   1.000
_cell.angle_alpha   90.00
_cell.angle_beta   90.00
_cell.angle_gamma   90.00
#
_symmetry.space_group_name_H-M   'P 1'
#
loop_
_entity.id
_entity.type
_entity.pdbx_description
1 polymer ?
#
loop_
_entity_poly.entity_id
_entity_poly.type
_entity_poly.pdbx_seq_one_letter_code
_entity_poly.pdbx_strand_id
1 'polypeptide(L)'
;MPKPKSKGSKPGKAEVVASSPAAPPSWPVFRPRLPIVDLSPQPHPSTSKVVLIPSFFPRSLCRDYVAFLKTLPLQTTPGRPKRGEAVRVNDRFQVDSPDFAARLWEETGLRDVLLEGDVEEKW
;
A
#
# COMPACT_ATOMS: atom_id res chain seq x y z
N MET A 1 -27.44 35.01 45.51
CA MET A 1 -26.86 34.96 44.15
C MET A 1 -25.97 33.72 44.04
N PRO A 2 -26.25 32.74 43.18
CA PRO A 2 -25.39 31.58 42.97
C PRO A 2 -24.32 31.84 41.89
N LYS A 3 -23.09 31.37 42.13
CA LYS A 3 -21.94 31.45 41.22
C LYS A 3 -22.09 30.53 39.99
N PRO A 4 -21.65 30.93 38.78
CA PRO A 4 -21.65 30.05 37.62
C PRO A 4 -20.46 29.07 37.65
N LYS A 5 -20.75 27.79 37.42
CA LYS A 5 -19.79 26.68 37.27
C LYS A 5 -19.13 26.71 35.88
N SER A 6 -17.81 26.55 35.85
CA SER A 6 -17.02 26.33 34.65
C SER A 6 -17.41 25.03 33.94
N LYS A 7 -17.65 25.10 32.62
CA LYS A 7 -17.74 23.90 31.76
C LYS A 7 -16.43 23.73 31.00
N GLY A 8 -15.85 22.54 31.18
CA GLY A 8 -14.53 22.16 30.72
C GLY A 8 -14.32 22.14 29.21
N SER A 9 -13.07 22.38 28.85
CA SER A 9 -12.51 22.26 27.51
C SER A 9 -12.60 20.82 27.02
N LYS A 10 -13.25 20.61 25.86
CA LYS A 10 -13.17 19.35 25.10
C LYS A 10 -11.74 19.16 24.58
N PRO A 11 -11.18 17.94 24.59
CA PRO A 11 -9.87 17.68 24.00
C PRO A 11 -9.95 17.81 22.48
N GLY A 12 -8.98 18.53 21.91
CA GLY A 12 -8.88 18.82 20.50
C GLY A 12 -8.85 17.56 19.65
N LYS A 13 -9.65 17.58 18.59
CA LYS A 13 -9.54 16.69 17.44
C LYS A 13 -8.11 16.84 16.92
N ALA A 14 -7.31 15.78 16.99
CA ALA A 14 -5.99 15.75 16.37
C ALA A 14 -6.18 16.11 14.89
N GLU A 15 -5.73 17.31 14.52
CA GLU A 15 -5.62 17.74 13.14
C GLU A 15 -4.67 16.76 12.46
N VAL A 16 -5.24 15.94 11.58
CA VAL A 16 -4.47 15.30 10.51
C VAL A 16 -3.93 16.47 9.72
N VAL A 17 -2.67 16.81 9.94
CA VAL A 17 -1.94 17.78 9.11
C VAL A 17 -1.94 17.16 7.72
N ALA A 18 -2.92 17.56 6.90
CA ALA A 18 -2.99 17.21 5.50
C ALA A 18 -1.82 17.94 4.84
N SER A 19 -0.68 17.26 4.77
CA SER A 19 0.43 17.65 3.91
C SER A 19 -0.14 17.81 2.49
N SER A 20 0.10 18.96 1.89
CA SER A 20 -0.24 19.27 0.49
C SER A 20 0.10 18.09 -0.41
N PRO A 21 -0.67 17.81 -1.49
CA PRO A 21 -0.42 16.66 -2.35
C PRO A 21 1.00 16.75 -2.89
N ALA A 22 1.87 15.88 -2.38
CA ALA A 22 3.24 15.78 -2.83
C ALA A 22 3.21 15.35 -4.30
N ALA A 23 4.01 16.01 -5.14
CA ALA A 23 4.19 15.55 -6.52
C ALA A 23 4.56 14.05 -6.51
N PRO A 24 4.02 13.25 -7.45
CA PRO A 24 4.35 11.84 -7.53
C PRO A 24 5.87 11.66 -7.61
N PRO A 25 6.45 10.76 -6.79
CA PRO A 25 7.88 10.53 -6.85
C PRO A 25 8.23 9.83 -8.16
N SER A 26 9.49 9.92 -8.57
CA SER A 26 9.98 9.20 -9.75
C SER A 26 10.09 7.70 -9.46
N TRP A 27 9.00 6.97 -9.69
CA TRP A 27 8.94 5.53 -9.49
C TRP A 27 10.01 4.80 -10.32
N PRO A 28 10.64 3.74 -9.78
CA PRO A 28 11.55 2.90 -10.56
C PRO A 28 10.89 2.39 -11.85
N VAL A 29 11.68 2.31 -12.92
CA VAL A 29 11.21 1.82 -14.21
C VAL A 29 11.16 0.30 -14.19
N PHE A 30 10.13 -0.29 -14.79
CA PHE A 30 10.04 -1.74 -14.99
C PHE A 30 11.08 -2.20 -16.02
N ARG A 31 12.29 -2.51 -15.54
CA ARG A 31 13.36 -3.08 -16.35
C ARG A 31 13.86 -4.41 -15.76
N PRO A 32 13.99 -5.47 -16.58
CA PRO A 32 13.55 -5.56 -17.98
C PRO A 32 12.02 -5.43 -18.13
N ARG A 33 11.52 -5.37 -19.37
CA ARG A 33 10.05 -5.38 -19.61
C ARG A 33 9.44 -6.59 -18.92
N LEU A 34 8.30 -6.38 -18.26
CA LEU A 34 7.59 -7.39 -17.52
C LEU A 34 6.43 -7.96 -18.37
N PRO A 35 5.92 -9.15 -18.04
CA PRO A 35 6.50 -10.08 -17.07
C PRO A 35 7.76 -10.76 -17.62
N ILE A 36 8.69 -11.16 -16.75
CA ILE A 36 9.92 -11.89 -17.15
C ILE A 36 9.75 -13.41 -17.21
N VAL A 37 8.65 -13.90 -16.65
CA VAL A 37 8.23 -15.30 -16.61
C VAL A 37 6.72 -15.33 -16.74
N ASP A 38 6.16 -16.43 -17.22
CA ASP A 38 4.71 -16.58 -17.27
C ASP A 38 4.13 -16.53 -15.85
N LEU A 39 3.17 -15.63 -15.66
CA LEU A 39 2.50 -15.44 -14.39
C LEU A 39 1.32 -16.40 -14.32
N SER A 40 1.35 -17.31 -13.34
CA SER A 40 0.29 -18.30 -13.14
C SER A 40 -0.29 -18.16 -11.73
N PRO A 41 -1.62 -17.89 -11.60
CA PRO A 41 -2.28 -17.89 -10.31
C PRO A 41 -2.21 -19.27 -9.64
N GLN A 42 -1.86 -19.31 -8.35
CA GLN A 42 -1.75 -20.55 -7.58
C GLN A 42 -2.51 -20.40 -6.26
N PRO A 43 -3.30 -21.40 -5.81
CA PRO A 43 -3.94 -21.34 -4.51
C PRO A 43 -2.89 -21.35 -3.38
N HIS A 44 -3.20 -20.70 -2.27
CA HIS A 44 -2.31 -20.70 -1.11
C HIS A 44 -2.25 -22.11 -0.48
N PRO A 45 -1.05 -22.64 -0.13
CA PRO A 45 -0.90 -24.03 0.34
C PRO A 45 -1.72 -24.38 1.59
N SER A 46 -2.04 -23.39 2.43
CA SER A 46 -2.78 -23.58 3.69
C SER A 46 -4.24 -23.14 3.65
N THR A 47 -4.73 -22.57 2.55
CA THR A 47 -6.13 -22.10 2.44
C THR A 47 -6.55 -21.90 0.99
N SER A 48 -7.78 -22.29 0.65
CA SER A 48 -8.37 -22.04 -0.68
C SER A 48 -8.84 -20.59 -0.87
N LYS A 49 -8.89 -19.78 0.20
CA LYS A 49 -9.44 -18.42 0.15
C LYS A 49 -8.43 -17.35 -0.32
N VAL A 50 -7.24 -17.76 -0.73
CA VAL A 50 -6.15 -16.87 -1.12
C VAL A 50 -5.48 -17.44 -2.36
N VAL A 51 -5.31 -16.58 -3.36
CA VAL A 51 -4.58 -16.87 -4.59
C VAL A 51 -3.29 -16.07 -4.60
N LEU A 52 -2.21 -16.69 -5.06
CA LEU A 52 -0.86 -16.15 -5.15
C LEU A 52 -0.47 -15.99 -6.62
N ILE A 53 0.23 -14.91 -6.94
CA ILE A 53 0.91 -14.72 -8.23
C ILE A 53 2.42 -14.70 -7.93
N PRO A 54 3.10 -15.86 -7.94
CA PRO A 54 4.52 -15.93 -7.62
C PRO A 54 5.36 -15.23 -8.70
N SER A 55 6.53 -14.73 -8.31
CA SER A 55 7.50 -14.12 -9.24
C SER A 55 6.99 -12.90 -10.03
N PHE A 56 5.95 -12.22 -9.53
CA PHE A 56 5.36 -11.03 -10.17
C PHE A 56 6.40 -9.97 -10.53
N PHE A 57 7.36 -9.71 -9.64
CA PHE A 57 8.53 -8.87 -9.93
C PHE A 57 9.85 -9.64 -9.82
N PRO A 58 10.83 -9.38 -10.72
CA PRO A 58 12.18 -9.89 -10.56
C PRO A 58 12.85 -9.35 -9.31
N ARG A 59 13.77 -10.15 -8.74
CA ARG A 59 14.53 -9.78 -7.54
C ARG A 59 15.27 -8.45 -7.68
N SER A 60 15.79 -8.14 -8.86
CA SER A 60 16.46 -6.86 -9.16
C SER A 60 15.50 -5.68 -8.96
N LEU A 61 14.31 -5.76 -9.56
CA LEU A 61 13.29 -4.72 -9.45
C LEU A 61 12.80 -4.57 -8.01
N CYS A 62 12.57 -5.68 -7.29
CA CYS A 62 12.22 -5.65 -5.87
C CYS A 62 13.28 -4.90 -5.04
N ARG A 63 14.57 -5.16 -5.27
CA ARG A 63 15.66 -4.47 -4.56
C ARG A 63 15.66 -2.97 -4.88
N ASP A 64 15.48 -2.60 -6.15
CA ASP A 64 15.48 -1.21 -6.58
C ASP A 64 14.29 -0.45 -5.98
N TYR A 65 13.10 -1.07 -5.92
CA TYR A 65 11.94 -0.53 -5.21
C TYR A 65 12.17 -0.43 -3.70
N VAL A 66 12.78 -1.43 -3.05
CA VAL A 66 13.10 -1.33 -1.61
C VAL A 66 14.08 -0.19 -1.33
N ALA A 67 15.09 0.01 -2.18
CA ALA A 67 16.03 1.12 -2.04
C ALA A 67 15.32 2.47 -2.21
N PHE A 68 14.46 2.59 -3.21
CA PHE A 68 13.67 3.80 -3.49
C PHE A 68 12.62 4.10 -2.39
N LEU A 69 11.85 3.11 -1.94
CA LEU A 69 10.79 3.31 -0.93
C LEU A 69 11.36 3.86 0.39
N LYS A 70 12.61 3.50 0.73
CA LYS A 70 13.31 4.03 1.91
C LYS A 70 13.66 5.52 1.81
N THR A 71 13.67 6.11 0.60
CA THR A 71 13.94 7.54 0.41
C THR A 71 12.67 8.39 0.49
N LEU A 72 11.50 7.77 0.56
CA LEU A 72 10.23 8.48 0.62
C LEU A 72 9.98 9.06 2.02
N PRO A 73 9.22 10.15 2.15
CA PRO A 73 8.86 10.75 3.44
C PRO A 73 7.81 9.89 4.15
N LEU A 74 8.21 8.73 4.67
CA LEU A 74 7.32 7.81 5.35
C LEU A 74 6.80 8.42 6.65
N GLN A 75 5.50 8.29 6.90
CA GLN A 75 4.85 8.67 8.15
C GLN A 75 4.60 7.41 8.98
N THR A 76 5.31 7.24 10.10
CA THR A 76 4.99 6.21 11.08
C THR A 76 3.59 6.46 11.60
N THR A 77 2.69 5.49 11.48
CA THR A 77 1.35 5.61 12.07
C THR A 77 1.52 5.82 13.58
N PRO A 78 1.17 6.98 14.15
CA PRO A 78 1.35 7.17 15.58
C PRO A 78 0.25 6.40 16.32
N GLY A 79 0.60 5.75 17.42
CA GLY A 79 -0.44 5.22 18.29
C GLY A 79 0.06 4.42 19.47
N ARG A 80 -0.03 5.03 20.66
CA ARG A 80 -0.33 4.24 21.85
C ARG A 80 -1.72 3.63 21.61
N PRO A 81 -1.85 2.31 21.48
CA PRO A 81 -3.14 1.68 21.17
C PRO A 81 -4.15 2.06 22.26
N LYS A 82 -5.43 2.21 21.89
CA LYS A 82 -6.48 2.19 22.92
C LYS A 82 -6.60 0.77 23.49
N ARG A 83 -7.15 0.66 24.70
CA ARG A 83 -7.42 -0.66 25.30
C ARG A 83 -8.32 -1.47 24.37
N GLY A 84 -7.85 -2.63 23.93
CA GLY A 84 -8.56 -3.51 22.99
C GLY A 84 -8.28 -3.24 21.51
N GLU A 85 -7.49 -2.22 21.16
CA GLU A 85 -7.08 -1.95 19.78
C GLU A 85 -5.67 -2.50 19.49
N ALA A 86 -5.44 -2.90 18.24
CA ALA A 86 -4.12 -3.31 17.77
C ALA A 86 -3.16 -2.11 17.71
N VAL A 87 -1.93 -2.32 18.16
CA VAL A 87 -0.81 -1.39 17.96
C VAL A 87 -0.56 -1.26 16.46
N ARG A 88 -0.53 -0.03 15.94
CA ARG A 88 -0.11 0.25 14.56
C ARG A 88 1.23 0.95 14.60
N VAL A 89 2.25 0.29 14.06
CA VAL A 89 3.64 0.78 14.02
C VAL A 89 4.18 0.87 12.59
N ASN A 90 3.32 0.74 11.58
CA ASN A 90 3.75 0.74 10.20
C ASN A 90 4.02 2.16 9.71
N ASP A 91 5.13 2.31 9.01
CA ASP A 91 5.46 3.45 8.18
C ASP A 91 4.57 3.46 6.93
N ARG A 92 3.97 4.61 6.63
CA ARG A 92 3.03 4.78 5.53
C ARG A 92 3.45 5.91 4.62
N PHE A 93 3.29 5.71 3.32
CA PHE A 93 3.38 6.75 2.31
C PHE A 93 2.17 6.64 1.40
N GLN A 94 1.55 7.77 1.10
CA GLN A 94 0.36 7.83 0.24
C GLN A 94 0.55 8.95 -0.76
N VAL A 95 0.33 8.63 -2.04
CA VAL A 95 0.39 9.58 -3.14
C VAL A 95 -0.58 9.12 -4.22
N ASP A 96 -1.18 10.06 -4.94
CA ASP A 96 -1.93 9.76 -6.15
C ASP A 96 -0.97 9.79 -7.35
N SER A 97 -0.92 8.71 -8.12
CA SER A 97 -0.03 8.59 -9.28
C SER A 97 -0.72 7.80 -10.39
N PRO A 98 -1.57 8.45 -11.20
CA PRO A 98 -2.31 7.80 -12.26
C PRO A 98 -1.40 7.09 -13.27
N ASP A 99 -0.29 7.72 -13.65
CA ASP A 99 0.67 7.15 -14.60
C ASP A 99 1.32 5.87 -14.06
N PHE A 100 1.65 5.83 -12.77
CA PHE A 100 2.20 4.61 -12.17
C PHE A 100 1.13 3.52 -12.07
N ALA A 101 -0.10 3.87 -11.70
CA ALA A 101 -1.20 2.92 -11.64
C ALA A 101 -1.49 2.29 -13.01
N ALA A 102 -1.52 3.10 -14.08
CA ALA A 102 -1.67 2.64 -15.46
C ALA A 102 -0.55 1.67 -15.85
N ARG A 103 0.72 2.05 -15.63
CA ARG A 103 1.86 1.16 -15.91
C ARG A 103 1.80 -0.13 -15.11
N LEU A 104 1.47 -0.08 -13.82
CA LEU A 104 1.35 -1.27 -12.98
C LEU A 104 0.28 -2.23 -13.53
N TRP A 105 -0.85 -1.69 -14.00
CA TRP A 105 -1.92 -2.49 -14.58
C TRP A 105 -1.55 -3.07 -15.95
N GLU A 106 -1.02 -2.24 -16.84
CA GLU A 106 -0.83 -2.55 -18.26
C GLU A 106 0.51 -3.20 -18.60
N GLU A 107 1.59 -2.86 -17.90
CA GLU A 107 2.96 -3.24 -18.29
C GLU A 107 3.53 -4.41 -17.50
N THR A 108 2.83 -4.93 -16.49
CA THR A 108 3.36 -5.96 -15.57
C THR A 108 2.80 -7.35 -15.82
N GLY A 109 1.83 -7.48 -16.72
CA GLY A 109 1.02 -8.69 -16.90
C GLY A 109 -0.08 -8.85 -15.84
N LEU A 110 -0.25 -7.89 -14.92
CA LEU A 110 -1.29 -7.95 -13.87
C LEU A 110 -2.69 -8.01 -14.48
N ARG A 111 -2.98 -7.15 -15.45
CA ARG A 111 -4.26 -7.14 -16.16
C ARG A 111 -4.57 -8.51 -16.76
N ASP A 112 -3.64 -9.06 -17.51
CA ASP A 112 -3.85 -10.30 -18.26
C ASP A 112 -4.07 -11.47 -17.30
N VAL A 113 -3.28 -11.56 -16.22
CA VAL A 113 -3.43 -12.61 -15.21
C VAL A 113 -4.78 -12.55 -14.49
N LEU A 114 -5.31 -11.36 -14.22
CA LEU A 114 -6.56 -11.19 -13.50
C LEU A 114 -7.80 -11.34 -14.39
N LEU A 115 -7.70 -10.98 -15.68
CA LEU A 115 -8.84 -11.05 -16.61
C LEU A 115 -8.90 -12.36 -17.40
N GLU A 116 -7.74 -12.96 -17.70
CA GLU A 116 -7.61 -14.14 -18.55
C GLU A 116 -7.15 -15.38 -17.78
N GLY A 117 -6.61 -15.21 -16.57
CA GLY A 117 -6.22 -16.32 -15.73
C GLY A 117 -7.40 -16.94 -14.98
N ASP A 118 -7.27 -18.22 -14.61
CA ASP A 118 -8.24 -18.96 -13.80
C ASP A 118 -8.24 -18.50 -12.32
N VAL A 119 -8.04 -17.21 -12.06
CA VAL A 119 -8.07 -16.65 -10.70
C VAL A 119 -9.43 -16.91 -10.08
N GLU A 120 -10.50 -16.73 -10.85
CA GLU A 120 -11.89 -16.92 -10.39
C GLU A 120 -12.20 -18.38 -10.03
N GLU A 121 -11.55 -19.34 -10.67
CA GLU A 121 -11.76 -20.77 -10.39
C GLU A 121 -10.93 -21.26 -9.19
N LYS A 122 -10.01 -20.42 -8.69
CA LYS A 122 -9.01 -20.77 -7.66
C LYS A 122 -9.28 -20.16 -6.28
N TRP A 123 -10.38 -19.42 -6.08
CA TRP A 123 -10.83 -18.87 -4.78
C TRP A 123 -12.16 -19.49 -4.33
#